data_AF-A0A024THL8-F1
#
_entry.id   AF-A0A024THL8-F1
#
_cell.length_a   1.000
_cell.length_b   1.000
_cell.length_c   1.000
_cell.angle_alpha   90.00
_cell.angle_beta   90.00
_cell.angle_gamma   90.00
#
_symmetry.space_group_name_H-M   'P 1'
#
loop_
_entity.id
_entity.type
_entity.pdbx_description
1 polymer ?
#
loop_
_entity_poly.entity_id
_entity_poly.type
_entity_poly.pdbx_seq_one_letter_code
_entity_poly.pdbx_strand_id
1 'polypeptide(L)'
;MPSSTTTKRLTDAQRTDVYIRMSLLKADGRIKHGKLKKVCDEFKVTKGALAKIWEARLRDMGGAPAFQHSTLCSLTKATGIPLTSLWRLLQTRVMKRCTSRLKPMLMEKHKNDRMMFVKSYLRTTTSGKHVWHDMLDTVHIDEKWFYVSKLNRRYYLWSDEDVPIRRC
;
A
#
# COMPACT_ATOMS: atom_id res chain seq x y z
N MET A 1 39.63 28.97 14.08
CA MET A 1 38.29 29.40 14.53
C MET A 1 37.48 28.16 14.85
N PRO A 2 37.25 27.82 16.13
CA PRO A 2 36.40 26.67 16.46
C PRO A 2 34.92 27.06 16.26
N SER A 3 34.18 26.28 15.47
CA SER A 3 32.76 26.51 15.22
C SER A 3 31.94 26.39 16.50
N SER A 4 31.03 27.34 16.73
CA SER A 4 30.15 27.41 17.90
C SER A 4 29.36 26.11 18.13
N THR A 5 29.41 25.62 19.36
CA THR A 5 28.52 24.69 20.07
C THR A 5 27.51 23.93 19.20
N THR A 6 27.95 22.75 18.75
CA THR A 6 27.19 21.75 17.99
C THR A 6 25.83 21.45 18.65
N THR A 7 24.74 21.87 18.01
CA THR A 7 23.39 21.43 18.39
C THR A 7 23.37 19.89 18.34
N LYS A 8 22.93 19.24 19.42
CA LYS A 8 22.93 17.77 19.56
C LYS A 8 22.31 17.11 18.32
N ARG A 9 23.12 16.44 17.50
CA ARG A 9 22.66 15.77 16.27
C ARG A 9 21.75 14.60 16.65
N LEU A 10 20.48 14.65 16.25
CA LEU A 10 19.57 13.53 16.49
C LEU A 10 20.05 12.27 15.77
N THR A 11 19.90 11.13 16.45
CA THR A 11 20.13 9.81 15.85
C THR A 11 19.03 9.49 14.84
N ASP A 12 19.27 8.55 13.93
CA ASP A 12 18.26 8.13 12.95
C ASP A 12 17.00 7.55 13.62
N ALA A 13 17.17 6.85 14.74
CA ALA A 13 16.09 6.36 15.56
C ALA A 13 15.23 7.51 16.13
N GLN A 14 15.86 8.58 16.61
CA GLN A 14 15.17 9.78 17.10
C GLN A 14 14.46 10.53 15.98
N ARG A 15 15.08 10.65 14.80
CA ARG A 15 14.43 11.24 13.61
C ARG A 15 13.19 10.45 13.18
N THR A 16 13.28 9.12 13.22
CA THR A 16 12.14 8.24 12.96
C THR A 16 11.03 8.43 14.00
N ASP A 17 11.39 8.61 15.27
CA ASP A 17 10.43 8.82 16.35
C ASP A 17 9.67 10.16 16.21
N VAL A 18 10.39 11.22 15.85
CA VAL A 18 9.80 12.51 15.46
C VAL A 18 8.78 12.31 14.33
N TYR A 19 9.14 11.56 13.28
CA TYR A 19 8.24 11.29 12.16
C TYR A 19 6.98 10.50 12.58
N ILE A 20 7.13 9.46 13.41
CA ILE A 20 6.00 8.69 13.96
C ILE A 20 5.08 9.62 14.75
N ARG A 21 5.64 10.44 15.64
CA ARG A 21 4.88 11.34 16.51
C ARG A 21 4.11 12.39 15.71
N MET A 22 4.76 13.00 14.72
CA MET A 22 4.12 13.95 13.81
C MET A 22 2.99 13.30 13.01
N SER A 23 3.21 12.08 12.50
CA SER A 23 2.20 11.35 11.73
C SER A 23 0.99 10.99 12.56
N LEU A 24 1.18 10.58 13.81
CA LEU A 24 0.09 10.29 14.75
C LEU A 24 -0.70 11.56 15.15
N LEU A 25 -0.07 12.73 15.13
CA LEU A 25 -0.71 14.01 15.43
C LEU A 25 -1.42 14.64 14.23
N LYS A 26 -1.18 14.11 13.02
CA LYS A 26 -1.80 14.55 11.78
C LYS A 26 -3.23 14.00 11.74
N ALA A 27 -4.21 14.89 11.69
CA ALA A 27 -5.61 14.59 11.45
C ALA A 27 -6.07 15.39 10.23
N ASP A 28 -6.74 14.75 9.27
CA ASP A 28 -7.29 15.40 8.07
C ASP A 28 -6.24 16.22 7.28
N GLY A 29 -5.02 15.68 7.15
CA GLY A 29 -3.95 16.32 6.40
C GLY A 29 -3.16 17.40 7.17
N ARG A 30 -3.61 17.83 8.37
CA ARG A 30 -2.99 18.92 9.13
C ARG A 30 -2.71 18.55 10.59
N ILE A 31 -1.71 19.21 11.18
CA ILE A 31 -1.43 19.09 12.62
C ILE A 31 -2.15 20.22 13.34
N LYS A 32 -2.97 19.90 14.35
CA LYS A 32 -3.70 20.90 15.15
C LYS A 32 -2.74 21.90 15.79
N HIS A 33 -3.19 23.15 15.91
CA HIS A 33 -2.39 24.23 16.49
C HIS A 33 -1.87 23.87 17.89
N GLY A 34 -0.64 24.30 18.21
CA GLY A 34 0.03 24.02 19.49
C GLY A 34 0.62 22.61 19.63
N LYS A 35 0.11 21.58 18.95
CA LYS A 35 0.66 20.21 19.04
C LYS A 35 2.10 20.11 18.53
N LEU A 36 2.42 20.82 17.45
CA LEU A 36 3.78 20.87 16.90
C LEU A 36 4.80 21.44 17.90
N LYS A 37 4.38 22.42 18.72
CA LYS A 37 5.23 23.01 19.76
C LYS A 37 5.58 21.96 20.82
N LYS A 38 4.60 21.15 21.24
CA LYS A 38 4.85 20.04 22.19
C LYS A 38 5.90 19.05 21.68
N VAL A 39 5.88 18.71 20.39
CA VAL A 39 6.90 17.84 19.78
C VAL A 39 8.27 18.52 19.73
N CYS A 40 8.31 19.83 19.43
CA CYS A 40 9.56 20.60 19.48
C CYS A 40 10.18 20.57 20.88
N ASP A 41 9.35 20.76 21.91
CA ASP A 41 9.76 20.77 23.32
C ASP A 41 10.24 19.38 23.77
N GLU A 42 9.54 18.32 23.37
CA GLU A 42 9.86 16.91 23.67
C GLU A 42 11.22 16.49 23.10
N PHE A 43 11.47 16.78 21.82
CA PHE A 43 12.72 16.40 21.15
C PHE A 43 13.81 17.46 21.25
N LYS A 44 13.55 18.60 21.89
CA LYS A 44 14.45 19.77 22.00
C LYS A 44 14.95 20.24 20.63
N VAL A 45 14.04 20.35 19.67
CA VAL A 45 14.32 20.75 18.28
C VAL A 45 13.52 21.99 17.88
N THR A 46 14.06 22.77 16.95
CA THR A 46 13.32 23.88 16.36
C THR A 46 12.26 23.37 15.39
N LYS A 47 11.17 24.14 15.19
CA LYS A 47 10.13 23.84 14.19
C LYS A 47 10.73 23.62 12.80
N GLY A 48 11.75 24.39 12.42
CA GLY A 48 12.43 24.26 11.14
C GLY A 48 13.23 22.96 11.00
N ALA A 49 13.91 22.52 12.07
CA ALA A 49 14.60 21.22 12.07
C ALA A 49 13.60 20.06 11.96
N LEU A 50 12.47 20.17 12.66
CA LEU A 50 11.40 19.19 12.68
C LEU A 50 10.72 19.07 11.29
N ALA A 51 10.47 20.21 10.62
CA ALA A 51 10.02 20.23 9.22
C ALA A 51 11.04 19.59 8.27
N LYS A 52 12.35 19.89 8.42
CA LYS A 52 13.38 19.26 7.59
C LYS A 52 13.45 17.74 7.76
N ILE A 53 13.28 17.23 8.98
CA ILE A 53 13.22 15.79 9.26
C ILE A 53 12.01 15.16 8.56
N TRP A 54 10.86 15.83 8.64
CA TRP A 54 9.64 15.39 7.98
C TRP A 54 9.80 15.30 6.45
N GLU A 55 10.27 16.37 5.82
CA GLU A 55 10.49 16.43 4.37
C GLU A 55 11.55 15.43 3.89
N ALA A 56 12.64 15.26 4.66
CA ALA A 56 13.65 14.24 4.36
C ALA A 56 13.03 12.84 4.35
N ARG A 57 12.19 12.52 5.36
CA ARG A 57 11.56 11.21 5.43
C ARG A 57 10.58 10.98 4.30
N LEU A 58 9.76 11.98 3.95
CA LEU A 58 8.85 11.90 2.80
C LEU A 58 9.61 11.61 1.48
N ARG A 59 10.76 12.25 1.26
CA ARG A 59 11.58 11.99 0.07
C ARG A 59 12.17 10.59 0.02
N ASP A 60 12.77 10.13 1.12
CA ASP A 60 13.35 8.78 1.20
C ASP A 60 12.30 7.69 0.92
N MET A 61 11.03 7.98 1.22
CA MET A 61 9.92 7.02 1.15
C MET A 61 9.10 7.12 -0.14
N GLY A 62 9.01 8.31 -0.75
CA GLY A 62 8.32 8.55 -2.03
C GLY A 62 9.20 8.36 -3.28
N GLY A 63 10.53 8.26 -3.11
CA GLY A 63 11.46 8.05 -4.22
C GLY A 63 11.52 6.61 -4.73
N ALA A 64 11.02 5.64 -3.96
CA ALA A 64 11.06 4.23 -4.32
C ALA A 64 9.77 3.81 -5.06
N PRO A 65 9.87 3.15 -6.23
CA PRO A 65 8.70 2.62 -6.91
C PRO A 65 7.92 1.62 -6.03
N ALA A 66 6.59 1.68 -6.05
CA ALA A 66 5.73 0.85 -5.19
C ALA A 66 6.05 -0.67 -5.24
N PHE A 67 6.60 -1.16 -6.35
CA PHE A 67 6.99 -2.57 -6.50
C PHE A 67 8.08 -3.01 -5.49
N GLN A 68 8.91 -2.07 -5.02
CA GLN A 68 9.97 -2.29 -4.03
C GLN A 68 9.41 -2.32 -2.60
N HIS A 69 8.14 -1.95 -2.40
CA HIS A 69 7.48 -1.94 -1.08
C HIS A 69 6.80 -3.28 -0.76
N SER A 70 7.22 -4.38 -1.40
CA SER A 70 6.53 -5.67 -1.27
C SER A 70 6.79 -6.41 0.05
N THR A 71 7.99 -6.23 0.60
CA THR A 71 8.42 -6.77 1.89
C THR A 71 9.06 -5.66 2.71
N LEU A 72 9.09 -5.79 4.03
CA LEU A 72 9.79 -4.82 4.88
C LEU A 72 11.30 -4.78 4.57
N CYS A 73 11.91 -5.91 4.20
CA CYS A 73 13.33 -5.96 3.83
C CYS A 73 13.60 -5.22 2.51
N SER A 74 12.76 -5.41 1.49
CA SER A 74 12.88 -4.66 0.24
C SER A 74 12.64 -3.17 0.46
N LEU A 75 11.71 -2.81 1.35
CA LEU A 75 11.46 -1.42 1.74
C LEU A 75 12.66 -0.80 2.47
N THR A 76 13.31 -1.54 3.38
CA THR A 76 14.56 -1.11 4.02
C THR A 76 15.65 -0.81 3.00
N LYS A 77 15.84 -1.68 2.00
CA LYS A 77 16.84 -1.45 0.95
C LYS A 77 16.52 -0.23 0.09
N ALA A 78 15.25 0.00 -0.18
CA ALA A 78 14.80 1.10 -1.02
C ALA A 78 14.85 2.47 -0.32
N THR A 79 14.53 2.50 0.99
CA THR A 79 14.37 3.74 1.76
C THR A 79 15.53 4.04 2.71
N GLY A 80 16.45 3.10 2.91
CA GLY A 80 17.50 3.17 3.93
C GLY A 80 16.99 3.09 5.36
N ILE A 81 15.67 2.89 5.58
CA ILE A 81 15.06 2.85 6.91
C ILE A 81 15.30 1.47 7.53
N PRO A 82 15.85 1.39 8.75
CA PRO A 82 16.03 0.12 9.44
C PRO A 82 14.73 -0.69 9.56
N LEU A 83 14.83 -2.00 9.42
CA LEU A 83 13.68 -2.92 9.47
C LEU A 83 12.84 -2.75 10.75
N THR A 84 13.51 -2.56 11.88
CA THR A 84 12.88 -2.34 13.19
C THR A 84 12.05 -1.05 13.22
N SER A 85 12.54 0.00 12.56
CA SER A 85 11.83 1.28 12.44
C SER A 85 10.58 1.14 11.58
N LEU A 86 10.67 0.46 10.43
CA LEU A 86 9.51 0.16 9.60
C LEU A 86 8.48 -0.71 10.33
N TRP A 87 8.94 -1.65 11.15
CA TRP A 87 8.05 -2.49 11.95
C TRP A 87 7.29 -1.66 13.00
N ARG A 88 7.97 -0.73 13.66
CA ARG A 88 7.35 0.23 14.58
C ARG A 88 6.32 1.12 13.87
N LEU A 89 6.63 1.61 12.67
CA LEU A 89 5.71 2.40 11.83
C LEU A 89 4.44 1.62 11.45
N LEU A 90 4.57 0.30 11.25
CA LEU A 90 3.43 -0.59 10.99
C LEU A 90 2.57 -0.79 12.24
N GLN A 91 3.19 -0.96 13.41
CA GLN A 91 2.47 -1.10 14.68
C GLN A 91 1.70 0.18 15.04
N THR A 92 2.30 1.35 14.82
CA THR A 92 1.67 2.65 15.10
C THR A 92 0.65 3.08 14.04
N ARG A 93 0.36 2.24 13.04
CA ARG A 93 -0.60 2.53 11.95
C ARG A 93 -0.26 3.80 11.15
N VAL A 94 0.97 4.27 11.21
CA VAL A 94 1.47 5.31 10.31
C VAL A 94 1.66 4.71 8.91
N MET A 95 2.11 3.45 8.87
CA MET A 95 2.18 2.62 7.68
C MET A 95 1.12 1.50 7.75
N LYS A 96 0.58 1.12 6.60
CA LYS A 96 -0.39 0.04 6.44
C LYS A 96 0.12 -1.02 5.47
N ARG A 97 -0.26 -2.27 5.73
CA ARG A 97 -0.06 -3.38 4.80
C ARG A 97 -1.31 -3.52 3.93
N CYS A 98 -1.17 -3.38 2.62
CA CYS A 98 -2.24 -3.51 1.66
C CYS A 98 -1.95 -4.62 0.65
N THR A 99 -2.98 -5.13 0.00
CA THR A 99 -2.84 -6.10 -1.10
C THR A 99 -3.55 -5.55 -2.33
N SER A 100 -2.86 -5.49 -3.46
CA SER A 100 -3.48 -5.20 -4.76
C SER A 100 -3.60 -6.48 -5.57
N ARG A 101 -4.83 -6.77 -5.99
CA ARG A 101 -5.15 -7.88 -6.88
C ARG A 101 -5.14 -7.39 -8.32
N LEU A 102 -4.43 -8.13 -9.17
CA LEU A 102 -4.47 -7.96 -10.61
C LEU A 102 -5.86 -8.41 -11.10
N LYS A 103 -6.63 -7.46 -11.63
CA LYS A 103 -7.99 -7.71 -12.12
C LYS A 103 -7.96 -7.82 -13.65
N PRO A 104 -8.43 -8.94 -14.23
CA PRO A 104 -8.56 -9.04 -15.68
C PRO A 104 -9.52 -7.97 -16.19
N MET A 105 -9.12 -7.29 -17.27
CA MET A 105 -9.96 -6.31 -17.94
C MET A 105 -11.17 -6.98 -18.60
N LEU A 106 -12.30 -7.00 -17.89
CA LEU A 106 -13.57 -7.48 -18.41
C LEU A 106 -14.27 -6.33 -19.15
N MET A 107 -14.12 -6.29 -20.47
CA MET A 107 -14.86 -5.37 -21.34
C MET A 107 -16.35 -5.72 -21.35
N GLU A 108 -17.20 -4.76 -21.73
CA GLU A 108 -18.65 -4.98 -21.80
C GLU A 108 -19.01 -6.10 -22.77
N LYS A 109 -18.28 -6.19 -23.90
CA LYS A 109 -18.37 -7.32 -24.84
C LYS A 109 -18.15 -8.66 -24.13
N HIS A 110 -17.09 -8.79 -23.31
CA HIS A 110 -16.80 -10.04 -22.59
C HIS A 110 -17.92 -10.42 -21.61
N LYS A 111 -18.61 -9.44 -21.01
CA LYS A 111 -19.76 -9.71 -20.14
C LYS A 111 -20.94 -10.25 -20.94
N ASN A 112 -21.22 -9.65 -22.09
CA ASN A 112 -22.30 -10.07 -22.98
C ASN A 112 -22.04 -11.47 -23.54
N ASP A 113 -20.82 -11.75 -24.00
CA ASP A 113 -20.43 -13.07 -24.51
C ASP A 113 -20.58 -14.14 -23.42
N ARG A 114 -20.15 -13.85 -22.19
CA ARG A 114 -20.34 -14.75 -21.04
C ARG A 114 -21.83 -14.96 -20.71
N MET A 115 -22.65 -13.92 -20.78
CA MET A 115 -24.09 -14.03 -20.54
C MET A 115 -24.77 -14.89 -21.61
N MET A 116 -24.44 -14.66 -22.88
CA MET A 116 -24.97 -15.45 -24.01
C MET A 116 -24.54 -16.92 -23.91
N PHE A 117 -23.28 -17.17 -23.57
CA PHE A 117 -22.77 -18.51 -23.32
C PHE A 117 -23.53 -19.20 -22.17
N VAL A 118 -23.72 -18.54 -21.03
CA VAL A 118 -24.48 -19.14 -19.91
C VAL A 118 -25.93 -19.43 -20.33
N LYS A 119 -26.55 -18.52 -21.10
CA LYS A 119 -27.91 -18.73 -21.61
C LYS A 119 -28.05 -19.93 -22.53
N SER A 120 -27.03 -20.27 -23.34
CA SER A 120 -27.12 -21.43 -24.23
C SER A 120 -27.20 -22.78 -23.49
N TYR A 121 -26.79 -22.82 -22.22
CA TYR A 121 -26.94 -24.00 -21.36
C TYR A 121 -28.25 -24.03 -20.57
N LEU A 122 -29.11 -23.02 -20.73
CA LEU A 122 -30.43 -23.01 -20.12
C LEU A 122 -31.42 -23.73 -21.05
N ARG A 123 -31.92 -24.89 -20.62
CA ARG A 123 -32.94 -25.66 -21.33
C ARG A 123 -34.32 -25.32 -20.76
N THR A 124 -35.34 -25.36 -21.60
CA THR A 124 -36.74 -25.19 -21.17
C THR A 124 -37.44 -26.53 -21.24
N THR A 125 -37.95 -26.99 -20.11
CA THR A 125 -38.74 -28.22 -20.02
C THR A 125 -40.12 -27.99 -20.62
N THR A 126 -40.80 -29.06 -21.01
CA THR A 126 -42.19 -29.06 -21.51
C THR A 126 -43.19 -28.36 -20.57
N SER A 127 -42.88 -28.29 -19.27
CA SER A 127 -43.64 -27.58 -18.25
C SER A 127 -43.34 -26.07 -18.16
N GLY A 128 -42.53 -25.53 -19.07
CA GLY A 128 -42.09 -24.12 -19.07
C GLY A 128 -41.02 -23.79 -18.03
N LYS A 129 -40.58 -24.75 -17.23
CA LYS A 129 -39.50 -24.56 -16.23
C LYS A 129 -38.14 -24.56 -16.92
N HIS A 130 -37.25 -23.68 -16.47
CA HIS A 130 -35.86 -23.69 -16.92
C HIS A 130 -35.02 -24.66 -16.09
N VAL A 131 -34.20 -25.44 -16.76
CA VAL A 131 -33.24 -26.39 -16.16
C VAL A 131 -31.87 -26.20 -16.81
N TRP A 132 -30.80 -26.39 -16.05
CA TRP A 132 -29.44 -26.31 -16.57
C TRP A 132 -29.09 -27.58 -17.34
N HIS A 133 -28.33 -27.42 -18.42
CA HIS A 133 -27.68 -28.53 -19.11
C HIS A 133 -26.71 -29.24 -18.15
N ASP A 134 -26.75 -30.57 -18.11
CA ASP A 134 -25.97 -31.41 -17.19
C ASP A 134 -24.50 -31.60 -17.62
N MET A 135 -24.21 -31.38 -18.91
CA MET A 135 -22.87 -31.40 -19.51
C MET A 135 -22.15 -32.75 -19.36
N LEU A 136 -22.91 -33.84 -19.15
CA LEU A 136 -22.35 -35.19 -18.99
C LEU A 136 -21.71 -35.74 -20.29
N ASP A 137 -22.02 -35.10 -21.42
CA ASP A 137 -21.48 -35.37 -22.75
C ASP A 137 -20.31 -34.46 -23.14
N THR A 138 -19.86 -33.58 -22.23
CA THR A 138 -18.85 -32.56 -22.52
C THR A 138 -17.57 -32.84 -21.75
N VAL A 139 -16.43 -32.92 -22.46
CA VAL A 139 -15.10 -32.99 -21.85
C VAL A 139 -14.50 -31.59 -21.80
N HIS A 140 -14.27 -31.07 -20.59
CA HIS A 140 -13.60 -29.78 -20.40
C HIS A 140 -12.08 -29.95 -20.42
N ILE A 141 -11.43 -29.35 -21.40
CA ILE A 141 -9.97 -29.26 -21.49
C ILE A 141 -9.57 -27.83 -21.12
N ASP A 142 -8.64 -27.68 -20.18
CA ASP A 142 -8.14 -26.37 -19.77
C ASP A 142 -6.61 -26.39 -19.73
N GLU A 143 -5.99 -25.33 -20.25
CA GLU A 143 -4.56 -25.11 -20.16
C GLU A 143 -4.28 -24.02 -19.12
N LYS A 144 -3.55 -24.42 -18.09
CA LYS A 144 -3.23 -23.52 -16.98
C LYS A 144 -1.88 -22.84 -17.18
N TRP A 145 -1.91 -21.57 -17.58
CA TRP A 145 -0.73 -20.73 -17.66
C TRP A 145 -0.34 -20.19 -16.29
N PHE A 146 0.94 -20.35 -15.91
CA PHE A 146 1.49 -19.76 -14.70
C PHE A 146 2.12 -18.41 -15.02
N TYR A 147 1.54 -17.34 -14.47
CA TYR A 147 2.10 -16.00 -14.62
C TYR A 147 3.35 -15.83 -13.76
N VAL A 148 4.40 -15.24 -14.33
CA VAL A 148 5.58 -14.75 -13.58
C VAL A 148 5.16 -13.68 -12.56
N SER A 149 4.13 -12.90 -12.90
CA SER A 149 3.56 -11.89 -12.03
C SER A 149 2.58 -12.49 -11.01
N LYS A 150 2.77 -12.17 -9.73
CA LYS A 150 1.82 -12.56 -8.67
C LYS A 150 0.45 -11.91 -8.91
N LEU A 151 -0.62 -12.70 -8.83
CA LEU A 151 -2.00 -12.21 -8.88
C LEU A 151 -2.29 -11.24 -7.73
N ASN A 152 -1.94 -11.64 -6.52
CA ASN A 152 -2.05 -10.82 -5.32
C ASN A 152 -0.67 -10.31 -4.93
N ARG A 153 -0.46 -8.99 -4.99
CA ARG A 153 0.80 -8.37 -4.56
C ARG A 153 0.56 -7.56 -3.30
N ARG A 154 1.37 -7.84 -2.28
CA ARG A 154 1.38 -7.09 -1.03
C ARG A 154 2.23 -5.83 -1.18
N TYR A 155 1.84 -4.78 -0.49
CA TYR A 155 2.53 -3.51 -0.39
C TYR A 155 2.52 -3.01 1.05
N TYR A 156 3.59 -2.35 1.44
CA TYR A 156 3.69 -1.54 2.64
C TYR A 156 3.62 -0.08 2.21
N LEU A 157 2.50 0.57 2.51
CA LEU A 157 2.15 1.92 2.05
C LEU A 157 1.90 2.82 3.25
N TRP A 158 2.02 4.12 3.08
CA TRP A 158 1.58 5.06 4.11
C TRP A 158 0.07 5.02 4.28
N SER A 159 -0.41 5.38 5.46
CA SER A 159 -1.85 5.44 5.71
C SER A 159 -2.57 6.38 4.74
N ASP A 160 -1.90 7.44 4.31
CA ASP A 160 -2.40 8.45 3.36
C ASP A 160 -2.18 8.06 1.89
N GLU A 161 -1.46 6.98 1.59
CA GLU A 161 -1.16 6.57 0.22
C GLU A 161 -2.25 5.62 -0.32
N ASP A 162 -2.61 5.84 -1.58
CA ASP A 162 -3.56 4.99 -2.29
C ASP A 162 -2.95 3.65 -2.69
N VAL A 163 -3.77 2.60 -2.67
CA VAL A 163 -3.32 1.27 -3.08
C VAL A 163 -3.07 1.26 -4.59
N PRO A 164 -1.88 0.86 -5.07
CA PRO A 164 -1.57 0.82 -6.49
C PRO A 164 -2.58 -0.05 -7.26
N ILE A 165 -3.22 0.53 -8.28
CA ILE A 165 -4.15 -0.19 -9.14
C ILE A 165 -3.35 -1.02 -10.14
N ARG A 166 -3.60 -2.33 -10.18
CA ARG A 166 -2.95 -3.26 -11.12
C ARG A 166 -3.94 -3.70 -12.17
N ARG A 167 -3.67 -3.33 -13.42
CA ARG A 167 -4.47 -3.70 -14.59
C ARG A 167 -3.69 -4.73 -15.42
N CYS A 168 -4.41 -5.69 -15.97
CA CYS A 168 -3.91 -6.69 -16.93
C CYS A 168 -4.95 -6.92 -18.02
#